data_AF-A0A914HF23-F1
#
_entry.id   AF-A0A914HF23-F1
#
_cell.length_a   1.000
_cell.length_b   1.000
_cell.length_c   1.000
_cell.angle_alpha   90.00
_cell.angle_beta   90.00
_cell.angle_gamma   90.00
#
_symmetry.space_group_name_H-M   'P 1'
#
loop_
_entity.id
_entity.type
_entity.pdbx_description
1 polymer ?
#
loop_
_entity_poly.entity_id
_entity_poly.type
_entity_poly.pdbx_seq_one_letter_code
_entity_poly.pdbx_strand_id
1 'polypeptide(L)'
;MTAVSVVSSLIHSTQIQPFPIPSGGVRLIHTHIGRVHSREGVCSSSASFIPPEGTVRAQTHNPTTTMLRHGVDQSSDCNGMDEKDVGAGGDDMAETPGEQKTMLEDHAQRDGQQCQAVAAQKKQQRPSFREKHFTIEAPLLEHYFNVNDGKHLVLFNFFVAVFVLAAMAAWAQDFQRYGNPLHHLWLIAWNFHQLPQTMLVWAVMFCSTVLLPFNGIWLWQCLASPAAVWPRVVLIGAYVVYQLAFFYYSIRAIFWLDLQGACSFIITCENTRIAMKIHSFFRESLATSDKIGQRSKNDEPPPSSSESEQPGLKQFIYFMFCPTFIYRHSYPQSPTRSWHKVGRHLVACLASMYFVSLCFSQWIVPHFSALKYPEDIQWHLLVATIFPSIIPGAISLFLGVFYGILHSWLSMFAEALRFGDRRFYANWWSSRNMAEYYRNWNLVVHDWLYAYIYRDISMLLGTRWGPAVSQCLVFFLSSCFHEYWFAVSLRMFYPAIFTLYFIFGGVFFLISRMIKRQYIWNTLMWWNLLIGTGMFVVCYASEWYARQRCAQVHQSGTLMDIIAPRGWECRRVS
;
A
#
# COMPACT_ATOMS: atom_id res chain seq x y z
N MET A 1 36.82 -28.55 2.92
CA MET A 1 36.42 -29.45 1.80
C MET A 1 35.08 -30.18 2.02
N THR A 2 34.30 -29.86 3.05
CA THR A 2 33.04 -30.56 3.38
C THR A 2 31.75 -29.79 3.03
N ALA A 3 31.82 -28.52 2.62
CA ALA A 3 30.65 -27.74 2.19
C ALA A 3 30.29 -27.90 0.69
N VAL A 4 31.26 -28.31 -0.14
CA VAL A 4 31.05 -28.50 -1.60
C VAL A 4 30.41 -29.86 -1.91
N SER A 5 30.63 -30.87 -1.04
CA SER A 5 30.12 -32.22 -1.27
C SER A 5 28.61 -32.37 -1.04
N VAL A 6 27.99 -31.50 -0.23
CA VAL A 6 26.54 -31.53 0.02
C VAL A 6 25.76 -30.91 -1.15
N VAL A 7 26.33 -29.90 -1.83
CA VAL A 7 25.72 -29.28 -3.00
C VAL A 7 25.79 -30.20 -4.23
N SER A 8 26.87 -30.98 -4.38
CA SER A 8 27.01 -31.92 -5.50
C SER A 8 26.06 -33.12 -5.41
N SER A 9 25.71 -33.59 -4.21
CA SER A 9 24.79 -34.72 -4.03
C SER A 9 23.31 -34.35 -4.24
N LEU A 10 22.94 -33.07 -4.12
CA LEU A 10 21.58 -32.59 -4.40
C LEU A 10 21.30 -32.42 -5.91
N ILE A 11 22.34 -32.26 -6.73
CA ILE A 11 22.21 -32.05 -8.17
C ILE A 11 21.89 -33.36 -8.92
N HIS A 12 22.23 -34.53 -8.37
CA HIS A 12 22.11 -35.79 -9.10
C HIS A 12 20.77 -36.54 -8.94
N SER A 13 19.84 -36.07 -8.10
CA SER A 13 18.58 -36.79 -7.78
C SER A 13 17.28 -36.10 -8.28
N THR A 14 17.36 -35.02 -9.05
CA THR A 14 16.16 -34.32 -9.55
C THR A 14 15.77 -34.79 -10.96
N GLN A 15 15.26 -36.02 -11.07
CA GLN A 15 14.34 -36.34 -12.17
C GLN A 15 12.98 -35.69 -11.87
N ILE A 16 12.79 -34.48 -12.38
CA ILE A 16 11.53 -33.76 -12.32
C ILE A 16 10.62 -34.32 -13.43
N GLN A 17 9.53 -34.96 -13.03
CA GLN A 17 8.44 -35.37 -13.92
C GLN A 17 7.82 -34.13 -14.60
N PRO A 18 7.43 -34.22 -15.89
CA PRO A 18 6.79 -33.11 -16.58
C PRO A 18 5.44 -32.74 -15.95
N PHE A 19 5.20 -31.44 -15.93
CA PHE A 19 3.97 -30.78 -15.47
C PHE A 19 2.72 -31.37 -16.16
N PRO A 20 1.70 -31.86 -15.43
CA PRO A 20 0.41 -32.15 -16.06
C PRO A 20 -0.32 -30.82 -16.24
N ILE A 21 -0.33 -30.31 -17.46
CA ILE A 21 -1.24 -29.26 -17.91
C ILE A 21 -2.66 -29.85 -17.77
N PRO A 22 -3.61 -29.20 -17.09
CA PRO A 22 -5.00 -29.63 -17.12
C PRO A 22 -5.49 -29.48 -18.57
N SER A 23 -5.64 -30.63 -19.24
CA SER A 23 -6.13 -30.70 -20.61
C SER A 23 -7.62 -30.34 -20.66
N GLY A 24 -7.92 -29.08 -20.94
CA GLY A 24 -9.19 -28.70 -21.56
C GLY A 24 -9.22 -29.30 -22.96
N GLY A 25 -10.16 -30.23 -23.20
CA GLY A 25 -10.24 -30.97 -24.45
C GLY A 25 -10.57 -30.09 -25.65
N VAL A 26 -9.67 -30.05 -26.63
CA VAL A 26 -9.97 -29.66 -28.02
C VAL A 26 -9.14 -30.55 -28.95
N ARG A 27 -9.83 -31.41 -29.73
CA ARG A 27 -9.24 -32.18 -30.83
C ARG A 27 -8.75 -31.20 -31.91
N LEU A 28 -7.46 -31.25 -32.25
CA LEU A 28 -6.90 -30.56 -33.41
C LEU A 28 -6.48 -31.58 -34.47
N ILE A 29 -7.12 -31.44 -35.63
CA ILE A 29 -6.87 -32.17 -36.87
C ILE A 29 -5.55 -31.65 -37.45
N HIS A 30 -4.60 -32.55 -37.67
CA HIS A 30 -3.33 -32.28 -38.34
C HIS A 30 -3.54 -31.87 -39.80
N THR A 31 -2.88 -30.80 -40.25
CA THR A 31 -2.48 -30.64 -41.65
C THR A 31 -1.08 -30.04 -41.72
N HIS A 32 -0.22 -30.77 -42.41
CA HIS A 32 1.21 -30.54 -42.64
C HIS A 32 1.45 -29.54 -43.77
N ILE A 33 2.23 -28.48 -43.52
CA ILE A 33 3.06 -27.73 -44.49
C ILE A 33 4.24 -27.20 -43.65
N GLY A 34 5.51 -27.55 -43.83
CA GLY A 34 6.33 -27.54 -45.05
C GLY A 34 7.48 -26.56 -44.80
N ARG A 35 8.57 -27.04 -44.19
CA ARG A 35 9.77 -26.27 -43.79
C ARG A 35 10.68 -26.10 -45.03
N VAL A 36 11.13 -24.89 -45.32
CA VAL A 36 12.26 -24.63 -46.23
C VAL A 36 13.37 -23.91 -45.47
N HIS A 37 14.60 -24.37 -45.69
CA HIS A 37 15.83 -24.00 -45.01
C HIS A 37 16.81 -23.45 -46.06
N SER A 38 17.48 -22.32 -45.80
CA SER A 38 18.79 -21.94 -46.39
C SER A 38 19.29 -20.67 -45.69
N ARG A 39 20.32 -20.77 -44.84
CA ARG A 39 21.78 -20.54 -45.08
C ARG A 39 22.24 -19.08 -45.00
N GLU A 40 22.94 -18.83 -43.89
CA GLU A 40 24.24 -18.17 -43.69
C GLU A 40 24.77 -17.13 -44.69
N GLY A 41 25.21 -16.00 -44.12
CA GLY A 41 26.14 -15.05 -44.72
C GLY A 41 26.79 -14.18 -43.64
N VAL A 42 28.06 -14.45 -43.35
CA VAL A 42 28.96 -13.72 -42.45
C VAL A 42 29.54 -12.50 -43.19
N CYS A 43 29.67 -11.34 -42.52
CA CYS A 43 30.78 -10.42 -42.74
C CYS A 43 31.00 -9.47 -41.55
N SER A 44 32.25 -9.41 -41.13
CA SER A 44 32.87 -8.57 -40.11
C SER A 44 33.29 -7.21 -40.68
N SER A 45 33.31 -6.17 -39.84
CA SER A 45 34.25 -5.04 -39.99
C SER A 45 34.41 -4.32 -38.65
N SER A 46 35.66 -4.25 -38.21
CA SER A 46 36.21 -3.47 -37.11
C SER A 46 36.42 -2.01 -37.50
N ALA A 47 36.35 -1.09 -36.53
CA ALA A 47 37.08 0.18 -36.56
C ALA A 47 37.23 0.74 -35.13
N SER A 48 38.48 0.89 -34.72
CA SER A 48 39.01 1.50 -33.50
C SER A 48 39.20 3.01 -33.66
N PHE A 49 38.98 3.81 -32.62
CA PHE A 49 39.62 5.13 -32.46
C PHE A 49 39.78 5.51 -30.97
N ILE A 50 40.98 6.01 -30.63
CA ILE A 50 41.49 6.45 -29.32
C ILE A 50 41.66 8.01 -29.38
N PRO A 51 41.69 8.73 -28.23
CA PRO A 51 41.17 10.10 -28.07
C PRO A 51 42.26 11.18 -28.04
N PRO A 52 41.91 12.42 -27.66
CA PRO A 52 42.87 13.31 -26.99
C PRO A 52 42.37 13.88 -25.65
N GLU A 53 43.39 14.20 -24.84
CA GLU A 53 43.38 14.83 -23.51
C GLU A 53 42.97 16.31 -23.52
N GLY A 54 42.66 16.87 -22.32
CA GLY A 54 42.86 18.30 -22.07
C GLY A 54 42.03 18.99 -20.98
N THR A 55 42.59 19.04 -19.77
CA THR A 55 42.62 20.20 -18.83
C THR A 55 41.39 20.72 -18.06
N VAL A 56 41.38 20.39 -16.77
CA VAL A 56 41.18 21.20 -15.54
C VAL A 56 40.74 22.67 -15.67
N ARG A 57 39.63 23.03 -14.97
CA ARG A 57 39.52 24.30 -14.22
C ARG A 57 38.60 24.16 -13.00
N ALA A 58 39.18 24.40 -11.83
CA ALA A 58 38.49 24.50 -10.55
C ALA A 58 37.74 25.83 -10.45
N GLN A 59 36.51 25.81 -9.92
CA GLN A 59 35.85 26.99 -9.37
C GLN A 59 35.34 26.66 -7.96
N THR A 60 35.95 27.34 -7.01
CA THR A 60 35.60 27.47 -5.61
C THR A 60 34.30 28.26 -5.46
N HIS A 61 33.30 27.73 -4.75
CA HIS A 61 32.21 28.53 -4.19
C HIS A 61 32.00 28.17 -2.72
N ASN A 62 32.17 29.19 -1.87
CA ASN A 62 31.93 29.20 -0.43
C ASN A 62 30.49 28.78 -0.09
N PRO A 63 30.27 28.01 0.99
CA PRO A 63 28.96 27.92 1.63
C PRO A 63 28.84 28.99 2.72
N THR A 64 28.02 30.00 2.48
CA THR A 64 27.55 30.94 3.51
C THR A 64 26.57 30.21 4.42
N THR A 65 26.98 29.98 5.67
CA THR A 65 26.16 29.39 6.73
C THR A 65 25.09 30.41 7.17
N THR A 66 23.87 30.28 6.67
CA THR A 66 22.71 31.01 7.20
C THR A 66 22.15 30.24 8.40
N MET A 67 22.41 30.76 9.60
CA MET A 67 21.80 30.30 10.84
C MET A 67 20.27 30.48 10.79
N LEU A 68 19.53 29.38 10.90
CA LEU A 68 18.10 29.40 11.22
C LEU A 68 17.96 29.63 12.74
N ARG A 69 17.55 30.85 13.11
CA ARG A 69 17.05 31.20 14.44
C ARG A 69 15.85 30.31 14.78
N HIS A 70 15.98 29.46 15.79
CA HIS A 70 14.85 28.92 16.52
C HIS A 70 14.22 30.04 17.36
N GLY A 71 13.01 30.47 16.99
CA GLY A 71 12.13 31.22 17.88
C GLY A 71 11.73 30.32 19.04
N VAL A 72 12.10 30.75 20.25
CA VAL A 72 11.66 30.18 21.52
C VAL A 72 10.28 30.79 21.80
N ASP A 73 9.22 30.02 21.56
CA ASP A 73 7.92 30.33 22.14
C ASP A 73 7.93 29.85 23.60
N GLN A 74 7.93 30.81 24.51
CA GLN A 74 7.72 30.61 25.94
C GLN A 74 6.28 30.14 26.18
N SER A 75 6.10 28.85 26.43
CA SER A 75 4.91 28.36 27.13
C SER A 75 5.28 28.14 28.59
N SER A 76 4.74 28.98 29.46
CA SER A 76 4.80 28.88 30.92
C SER A 76 4.24 27.55 31.39
N ASP A 77 5.12 26.66 31.87
CA ASP A 77 4.78 25.44 32.58
C ASP A 77 4.20 25.79 33.96
N CYS A 78 2.92 25.45 34.19
CA CYS A 78 2.36 25.29 35.53
C CYS A 78 2.22 23.79 35.79
N ASN A 79 3.28 23.18 36.30
CA ASN A 79 3.24 21.81 36.81
C ASN A 79 3.82 21.77 38.23
N GLY A 80 2.94 21.50 39.18
CA GLY A 80 3.23 20.84 40.46
C GLY A 80 3.68 21.74 41.60
N MET A 81 2.98 21.64 42.75
CA MET A 81 3.63 21.13 43.96
C MET A 81 2.60 20.75 45.03
N ASP A 82 2.90 19.60 45.63
CA ASP A 82 2.20 18.88 46.67
C ASP A 82 2.27 19.57 48.06
N GLU A 83 1.46 19.04 48.96
CA GLU A 83 1.21 19.37 50.38
C GLU A 83 2.42 19.66 51.30
N LYS A 84 2.12 20.54 52.27
CA LYS A 84 2.54 20.59 53.71
C LYS A 84 4.00 20.90 54.05
N ASP A 85 4.21 22.01 54.78
CA ASP A 85 4.65 21.94 56.19
C ASP A 85 4.49 23.28 56.95
N VAL A 86 4.29 23.15 58.26
CA VAL A 86 4.04 24.18 59.28
C VAL A 86 5.32 24.51 60.03
N GLY A 87 5.61 25.79 60.33
CA GLY A 87 6.38 26.16 61.53
C GLY A 87 7.35 27.36 61.50
N ALA A 88 6.94 28.43 62.22
CA ALA A 88 7.69 29.25 63.20
C ALA A 88 8.68 30.40 62.81
N GLY A 89 8.44 31.57 63.44
CA GLY A 89 9.32 32.75 63.65
C GLY A 89 8.82 34.02 62.94
N GLY A 90 8.11 35.00 63.54
CA GLY A 90 8.57 36.06 64.47
C GLY A 90 9.27 37.19 63.68
N ASP A 91 8.97 38.51 63.69
CA ASP A 91 8.13 39.41 64.48
C ASP A 91 7.82 40.69 63.64
N ASP A 92 6.75 41.41 64.02
CA ASP A 92 6.49 42.86 63.91
C ASP A 92 6.63 43.65 62.58
N MET A 93 5.50 44.00 61.96
CA MET A 93 4.84 45.31 62.16
C MET A 93 3.60 45.44 61.26
N ALA A 94 2.59 46.08 61.82
CA ALA A 94 1.22 46.14 61.32
C ALA A 94 1.02 47.13 60.16
N GLU A 95 0.42 46.66 59.07
CA GLU A 95 -0.44 47.46 58.18
C GLU A 95 -1.73 46.67 57.89
N THR A 96 -2.81 47.42 57.66
CA THR A 96 -4.24 47.09 57.89
C THR A 96 -4.84 45.91 57.11
N PRO A 97 -5.79 45.12 57.68
CA PRO A 97 -6.25 43.84 57.11
C PRO A 97 -7.35 43.92 56.03
N GLY A 98 -7.64 45.12 55.49
CA GLY A 98 -8.83 45.36 54.66
C GLY A 98 -8.61 45.33 53.14
N GLU A 99 -7.46 45.78 52.66
CA GLU A 99 -7.22 45.98 51.21
C GLU A 99 -6.43 44.85 50.55
N GLN A 100 -5.65 44.08 51.32
CA GLN A 100 -4.89 42.97 50.78
C GLN A 100 -5.77 41.74 50.51
N LYS A 101 -6.87 41.59 51.26
CA LYS A 101 -7.83 40.50 51.10
C LYS A 101 -8.71 40.68 49.88
N THR A 102 -9.15 41.92 49.59
CA THR A 102 -9.89 42.26 48.38
C THR A 102 -9.03 42.17 47.12
N MET A 103 -7.75 42.58 47.15
CA MET A 103 -6.86 42.38 45.99
C MET A 103 -6.47 40.92 45.76
N LEU A 104 -6.25 40.11 46.81
CA LEU A 104 -5.99 38.67 46.64
C LEU A 104 -7.24 37.92 46.13
N GLU A 105 -8.43 38.28 46.61
CA GLU A 105 -9.69 37.70 46.14
C GLU A 105 -9.97 38.11 44.69
N ASP A 106 -9.69 39.35 44.28
CA ASP A 106 -9.86 39.81 42.89
C ASP A 106 -8.84 39.16 41.93
N HIS A 107 -7.60 38.95 42.36
CA HIS A 107 -6.60 38.21 41.58
C HIS A 107 -6.93 36.71 41.49
N ALA A 108 -7.40 36.08 42.57
CA ALA A 108 -7.85 34.69 42.56
C ALA A 108 -9.13 34.49 41.73
N GLN A 109 -10.04 35.48 41.70
CA GLN A 109 -11.22 35.47 40.82
C GLN A 109 -10.86 35.70 39.35
N ARG A 110 -9.89 36.57 39.04
CA ARG A 110 -9.39 36.72 37.65
C ARG A 110 -8.66 35.48 37.18
N ASP A 111 -7.78 34.90 37.98
CA ASP A 111 -7.03 33.69 37.62
C ASP A 111 -7.97 32.47 37.55
N GLY A 112 -8.98 32.41 38.42
CA GLY A 112 -10.05 31.40 38.38
C GLY A 112 -10.95 31.54 37.16
N GLN A 113 -11.35 32.76 36.78
CA GLN A 113 -12.12 33.02 35.56
C GLN A 113 -11.29 32.81 34.29
N GLN A 114 -9.99 33.10 34.31
CA GLN A 114 -9.08 32.89 33.19
C GLN A 114 -8.75 31.39 33.03
N CYS A 115 -8.57 30.65 34.12
CA CYS A 115 -8.48 29.18 34.10
C CYS A 115 -9.80 28.53 33.66
N GLN A 116 -10.96 29.04 34.07
CA GLN A 116 -12.26 28.55 33.61
C GLN A 116 -12.54 28.92 32.15
N ALA A 117 -12.10 30.07 31.67
CA ALA A 117 -12.19 30.46 30.26
C ALA A 117 -11.26 29.63 29.38
N VAL A 118 -10.03 29.34 29.83
CA VAL A 118 -9.08 28.44 29.14
C VAL A 118 -9.55 26.98 29.21
N ALA A 119 -10.15 26.54 30.32
CA ALA A 119 -10.76 25.21 30.45
C ALA A 119 -12.03 25.08 29.62
N ALA A 120 -12.84 26.13 29.49
CA ALA A 120 -14.01 26.19 28.62
C ALA A 120 -13.61 26.22 27.14
N GLN A 121 -12.54 26.94 26.78
CA GLN A 121 -11.93 26.88 25.44
C GLN A 121 -11.34 25.49 25.13
N LYS A 122 -10.72 24.82 26.11
CA LYS A 122 -10.29 23.41 25.98
C LYS A 122 -11.47 22.42 25.86
N LYS A 123 -12.63 22.73 26.45
CA LYS A 123 -13.85 21.91 26.36
C LYS A 123 -14.58 22.07 25.01
N GLN A 124 -14.34 23.17 24.29
CA GLN A 124 -14.97 23.47 22.99
C GLN A 124 -14.04 23.35 21.78
N GLN A 125 -12.75 23.06 21.96
CA GLN A 125 -11.93 22.63 20.84
C GLN A 125 -12.40 21.26 20.37
N ARG A 126 -13.27 21.26 19.34
CA ARG A 126 -13.47 20.09 18.49
C ARG A 126 -12.08 19.53 18.17
N PRO A 127 -11.85 18.21 18.25
CA PRO A 127 -10.57 17.63 17.91
C PRO A 127 -10.13 18.17 16.55
N SER A 128 -9.02 18.91 16.53
CA SER A 128 -8.46 19.46 15.30
C SER A 128 -7.89 18.28 14.52
N PHE A 129 -8.65 17.80 13.53
CA PHE A 129 -8.19 16.74 12.64
C PHE A 129 -7.29 17.34 11.58
N ARG A 130 -6.14 16.70 11.34
CA ARG A 130 -5.18 17.17 10.36
C ARG A 130 -5.74 16.99 8.95
N GLU A 131 -5.84 18.08 8.19
CA GLU A 131 -6.18 18.00 6.78
C GLU A 131 -4.93 17.81 5.90
N LYS A 132 -5.06 17.01 4.84
CA LYS A 132 -3.99 16.83 3.86
C LYS A 132 -3.86 18.07 2.99
N HIS A 133 -2.67 18.66 3.04
CA HIS A 133 -2.23 19.75 2.17
C HIS A 133 -1.23 19.17 1.16
N PHE A 134 -1.51 19.36 -0.12
CA PHE A 134 -0.66 18.84 -1.20
C PHE A 134 0.46 19.84 -1.49
N THR A 135 1.71 19.38 -1.37
CA THR A 135 2.92 20.16 -1.66
C THR A 135 3.67 19.55 -2.84
N ILE A 136 4.48 20.35 -3.55
CA ILE A 136 5.35 19.83 -4.61
C ILE A 136 6.58 19.22 -3.94
N GLU A 137 6.64 17.90 -3.89
CA GLU A 137 7.72 17.14 -3.24
C GLU A 137 8.13 15.95 -4.11
N ALA A 138 9.42 15.63 -4.12
CA ALA A 138 9.94 14.42 -4.78
C ALA A 138 9.74 13.18 -3.89
N PRO A 139 9.69 11.96 -4.46
CA PRO A 139 9.67 10.74 -3.66
C PRO A 139 10.90 10.66 -2.75
N LEU A 140 10.68 10.19 -1.51
CA LEU A 140 11.72 10.14 -0.48
C LEU A 140 12.98 9.38 -0.94
N LEU A 141 12.82 8.27 -1.67
CA LEU A 141 13.96 7.48 -2.14
C LEU A 141 14.76 8.19 -3.24
N GLU A 142 14.12 8.99 -4.10
CA GLU A 142 14.82 9.82 -5.09
C GLU A 142 15.64 10.90 -4.38
N HIS A 143 15.13 11.47 -3.28
CA HIS A 143 15.90 12.38 -2.44
C HIS A 143 17.13 11.69 -1.83
N TYR A 144 16.99 10.47 -1.28
CA TYR A 144 18.13 9.72 -0.75
C TYR A 144 19.18 9.34 -1.79
N PHE A 145 18.78 9.05 -3.03
CA PHE A 145 19.71 8.76 -4.12
C PHE A 145 20.48 10.00 -4.59
N ASN A 146 19.87 11.18 -4.51
CA ASN A 146 20.47 12.42 -5.00
C ASN A 146 21.27 13.20 -3.95
N VAL A 147 20.91 13.14 -2.66
CA VAL A 147 21.43 14.06 -1.62
C VAL A 147 22.53 13.45 -0.74
N ASN A 148 22.58 12.12 -0.57
CA ASN A 148 23.54 11.47 0.34
C ASN A 148 24.80 10.92 -0.35
N ASP A 149 25.34 11.63 -1.35
CA ASP A 149 26.63 11.31 -2.02
C ASP A 149 26.79 9.84 -2.47
N GLY A 150 25.74 9.22 -3.00
CA GLY A 150 25.81 7.87 -3.54
C GLY A 150 25.96 6.72 -2.52
N LYS A 151 25.98 6.98 -1.21
CA LYS A 151 26.08 5.90 -0.20
C LYS A 151 24.93 4.88 -0.29
N HIS A 152 23.72 5.35 -0.57
CA HIS A 152 22.55 4.49 -0.78
C HIS A 152 22.48 3.91 -2.20
N LEU A 153 23.26 4.44 -3.14
CA LEU A 153 23.38 3.89 -4.49
C LEU A 153 24.11 2.54 -4.47
N VAL A 154 25.01 2.32 -3.50
CA VAL A 154 25.67 1.02 -3.30
C VAL A 154 24.66 -0.09 -3.06
N LEU A 155 23.68 0.15 -2.18
CA LEU A 155 22.62 -0.83 -1.89
C LEU A 155 21.75 -1.09 -3.13
N PHE A 156 21.39 -0.03 -3.85
CA PHE A 156 20.64 -0.15 -5.10
C PHE A 156 21.41 -0.98 -6.13
N ASN A 157 22.68 -0.67 -6.38
CA ASN A 157 23.54 -1.38 -7.31
C ASN A 157 23.76 -2.84 -6.88
N PHE A 158 23.83 -3.11 -5.58
CA PHE A 158 23.89 -4.48 -5.05
C PHE A 158 22.65 -5.29 -5.42
N PHE A 159 21.45 -4.75 -5.20
CA PHE A 159 20.21 -5.44 -5.60
C PHE A 159 20.11 -5.64 -7.12
N VAL A 160 20.55 -4.65 -7.91
CA VAL A 160 20.63 -4.77 -9.37
C VAL A 160 21.61 -5.88 -9.78
N ALA A 161 22.77 -5.98 -9.14
CA ALA A 161 23.74 -7.04 -9.41
C ALA A 161 23.18 -8.43 -9.05
N VAL A 162 22.54 -8.57 -7.90
CA VAL A 162 21.86 -9.82 -7.50
C VAL A 162 20.78 -10.21 -8.51
N PHE A 163 19.99 -9.25 -8.97
CA PHE A 163 18.97 -9.47 -10.01
C PHE A 163 19.58 -9.97 -11.32
N VAL A 164 20.64 -9.31 -11.81
CA VAL A 164 21.33 -9.72 -13.05
C VAL A 164 21.90 -11.12 -12.91
N LEU A 165 22.54 -11.44 -11.78
CA LEU A 165 23.09 -12.77 -11.53
C LEU A 165 21.98 -13.84 -11.43
N ALA A 166 20.86 -13.54 -10.79
CA ALA A 166 19.71 -14.45 -10.71
C ALA A 166 19.08 -14.71 -12.08
N ALA A 167 18.98 -13.68 -12.93
CA ALA A 167 18.50 -13.80 -14.30
C ALA A 167 19.48 -14.63 -15.16
N MET A 168 20.79 -14.35 -15.07
CA MET A 168 21.82 -15.14 -15.74
C MET A 168 21.77 -16.62 -15.32
N ALA A 169 21.57 -16.89 -14.03
CA ALA A 169 21.42 -18.25 -13.53
C ALA A 169 20.16 -18.93 -14.11
N ALA A 170 19.03 -18.21 -14.22
CA ALA A 170 17.82 -18.73 -14.87
C ALA A 170 18.08 -19.08 -16.34
N TRP A 171 18.69 -18.16 -17.08
CA TRP A 171 18.99 -18.35 -18.50
C TRP A 171 19.92 -19.54 -18.73
N ALA A 172 20.95 -19.68 -17.90
CA ALA A 172 21.88 -20.80 -17.98
C ALA A 172 21.18 -22.14 -17.69
N GLN A 173 20.37 -22.22 -16.64
CA GLN A 173 19.63 -23.44 -16.29
C GLN A 173 18.62 -23.82 -17.38
N ASP A 174 17.89 -22.86 -17.91
CA ASP A 174 16.88 -23.08 -18.94
C ASP A 174 17.50 -23.48 -20.28
N PHE A 175 18.61 -22.84 -20.65
CA PHE A 175 19.35 -23.19 -21.86
C PHE A 175 19.89 -24.63 -21.76
N GLN A 176 20.43 -25.02 -20.61
CA GLN A 176 20.94 -26.38 -20.39
C GLN A 176 19.84 -27.45 -20.41
N ARG A 177 18.66 -27.16 -19.84
CA ARG A 177 17.58 -28.16 -19.70
C ARG A 177 16.66 -28.24 -20.92
N TYR A 178 16.34 -27.11 -21.54
CA TYR A 178 15.29 -27.01 -22.56
C TYR A 178 15.78 -26.47 -23.90
N GLY A 179 17.05 -26.03 -24.00
CA GLY A 179 17.60 -25.39 -25.19
C GLY A 179 17.08 -23.98 -25.48
N ASN A 180 16.17 -23.44 -24.64
CA ASN A 180 15.63 -22.09 -24.74
C ASN A 180 15.88 -21.34 -23.43
N PRO A 181 16.67 -20.23 -23.43
CA PRO A 181 17.01 -19.49 -22.20
C PRO A 181 15.84 -18.75 -21.56
N LEU A 182 14.69 -18.64 -22.24
CA LEU A 182 13.52 -17.89 -21.80
C LEU A 182 12.37 -18.79 -21.31
N HIS A 183 12.62 -20.08 -21.06
CA HIS A 183 11.58 -21.03 -20.67
C HIS A 183 10.87 -20.64 -19.35
N HIS A 184 11.60 -20.09 -18.38
CA HIS A 184 11.09 -19.61 -17.10
C HIS A 184 10.05 -18.48 -17.21
N LEU A 185 9.92 -17.81 -18.38
CA LEU A 185 8.87 -16.82 -18.63
C LEU A 185 7.47 -17.43 -18.75
N TRP A 186 7.35 -18.77 -18.77
CA TRP A 186 6.06 -19.45 -18.80
C TRP A 186 5.14 -18.97 -17.67
N LEU A 187 5.69 -18.68 -16.48
CA LEU A 187 4.88 -18.27 -15.32
C LEU A 187 4.23 -16.91 -15.55
N ILE A 188 4.94 -15.98 -16.20
CA ILE A 188 4.40 -14.67 -16.60
C ILE A 188 3.37 -14.88 -17.71
N ALA A 189 3.72 -15.64 -18.75
CA ALA A 189 2.82 -15.88 -19.88
C ALA A 189 1.52 -16.57 -19.45
N TRP A 190 1.61 -17.52 -18.53
CA TRP A 190 0.46 -18.16 -17.89
C TRP A 190 -0.37 -17.08 -17.21
N ASN A 191 0.16 -16.43 -16.18
CA ASN A 191 -0.57 -15.45 -15.36
C ASN A 191 -1.27 -14.32 -16.16
N PHE A 192 -0.70 -13.90 -17.29
CA PHE A 192 -1.22 -12.82 -18.13
C PHE A 192 -1.92 -13.28 -19.42
N HIS A 193 -2.18 -14.59 -19.57
CA HIS A 193 -2.82 -15.14 -20.79
C HIS A 193 -4.17 -14.46 -21.12
N GLN A 194 -4.94 -14.10 -20.09
CA GLN A 194 -6.26 -13.47 -20.24
C GLN A 194 -6.24 -11.95 -20.01
N LEU A 195 -5.12 -11.29 -20.30
CA LEU A 195 -4.99 -9.84 -20.15
C LEU A 195 -6.02 -9.05 -20.98
N PRO A 196 -6.36 -9.40 -22.24
CA PRO A 196 -7.37 -8.65 -23.00
C PRO A 196 -8.75 -8.68 -22.35
N GLN A 197 -9.19 -9.85 -21.83
CA GLN A 197 -10.45 -9.98 -21.11
C GLN A 197 -10.42 -9.16 -19.81
N THR A 198 -9.28 -9.16 -19.13
CA THR A 198 -9.07 -8.34 -17.91
C THR A 198 -9.22 -6.85 -18.22
N MET A 199 -8.63 -6.36 -19.32
CA MET A 199 -8.74 -4.97 -19.74
C MET A 199 -10.17 -4.59 -20.13
N LEU A 200 -10.95 -5.52 -20.72
CA LEU A 200 -12.36 -5.28 -21.02
C LEU A 200 -13.19 -5.13 -19.73
N VAL A 201 -13.02 -6.02 -18.75
CA VAL A 201 -13.70 -5.93 -17.45
C VAL A 201 -13.34 -4.61 -16.76
N TRP A 202 -12.05 -4.25 -16.76
CA TRP A 202 -11.59 -2.98 -16.21
C TRP A 202 -12.20 -1.77 -16.93
N ALA A 203 -12.31 -1.81 -18.26
CA ALA A 203 -12.92 -0.74 -19.03
C ALA A 203 -14.40 -0.57 -18.69
N VAL A 204 -15.15 -1.67 -18.52
CA VAL A 204 -16.55 -1.62 -18.07
C VAL A 204 -16.65 -1.03 -16.66
N MET A 205 -15.78 -1.47 -15.74
CA MET A 205 -15.70 -0.91 -14.39
C MET A 205 -15.45 0.60 -14.44
N PHE A 206 -14.45 1.05 -15.19
CA PHE A 206 -14.09 2.46 -15.32
C PHE A 206 -15.21 3.29 -15.95
N CYS A 207 -15.79 2.84 -17.06
CA CYS A 207 -16.91 3.50 -17.73
C CYS A 207 -18.12 3.63 -16.80
N SER A 208 -18.41 2.61 -15.98
CA SER A 208 -19.51 2.68 -15.00
C SER A 208 -19.36 3.84 -14.02
N THR A 209 -18.12 4.22 -13.67
CA THR A 209 -17.84 5.32 -12.73
C THR A 209 -18.17 6.70 -13.32
N VAL A 210 -17.98 6.85 -14.64
CA VAL A 210 -18.34 8.08 -15.34
C VAL A 210 -19.84 8.13 -15.54
N LEU A 211 -20.44 7.00 -15.94
CA LEU A 211 -21.87 6.95 -16.27
C LEU A 211 -22.76 7.14 -15.03
N LEU A 212 -22.40 6.57 -13.89
CA LEU A 212 -23.26 6.52 -12.71
C LEU A 212 -22.88 7.56 -11.64
N PRO A 213 -21.76 7.43 -10.88
CA PRO A 213 -21.50 8.36 -9.78
C PRO A 213 -21.14 9.77 -10.24
N PHE A 214 -20.39 9.94 -11.33
CA PHE A 214 -20.10 11.29 -11.83
C PHE A 214 -21.37 12.02 -12.30
N ASN A 215 -22.14 11.43 -13.22
CA ASN A 215 -23.40 12.04 -13.66
C ASN A 215 -24.43 12.16 -12.52
N GLY A 216 -24.45 11.24 -11.56
CA GLY A 216 -25.34 11.30 -10.40
C GLY A 216 -25.08 12.53 -9.51
N ILE A 217 -23.81 12.85 -9.25
CA ILE A 217 -23.44 14.08 -8.53
C ILE A 217 -23.66 15.33 -9.36
N TRP A 218 -23.35 15.27 -10.65
CA TRP A 218 -23.62 16.38 -11.55
C TRP A 218 -25.12 16.72 -11.57
N LEU A 219 -25.97 15.70 -11.72
CA LEU A 219 -27.42 15.84 -11.69
C LEU A 219 -27.92 16.37 -10.34
N TRP A 220 -27.36 15.87 -9.23
CA TRP A 220 -27.63 16.37 -7.89
C TRP A 220 -27.38 17.88 -7.77
N GLN A 221 -26.21 18.34 -8.21
CA GLN A 221 -25.83 19.75 -8.12
C GLN A 221 -26.68 20.64 -9.03
N CYS A 222 -27.22 20.11 -10.13
CA CYS A 222 -28.11 20.84 -11.03
C CYS A 222 -29.56 20.90 -10.53
N LEU A 223 -30.08 19.83 -9.92
CA LEU A 223 -31.51 19.70 -9.62
C LEU A 223 -31.87 19.89 -8.15
N ALA A 224 -30.99 19.55 -7.21
CA ALA A 224 -31.33 19.52 -5.80
C ALA A 224 -30.96 20.82 -5.09
N SER A 225 -31.93 21.42 -4.39
CA SER A 225 -31.64 22.48 -3.43
C SER A 225 -30.75 21.93 -2.31
N PRO A 226 -29.68 22.64 -1.89
CA PRO A 226 -28.77 22.20 -0.83
C PRO A 226 -29.47 21.83 0.48
N ALA A 227 -30.67 22.40 0.73
CA ALA A 227 -31.46 22.21 1.93
C ALA A 227 -32.38 20.97 1.91
N ALA A 228 -32.57 20.30 0.77
CA ALA A 228 -33.51 19.19 0.63
C ALA A 228 -32.92 17.87 1.17
N VAL A 229 -33.52 17.33 2.24
CA VAL A 229 -33.04 16.11 2.92
C VAL A 229 -33.37 14.84 2.14
N TRP A 230 -34.60 14.72 1.62
CA TRP A 230 -35.06 13.52 0.91
C TRP A 230 -34.24 13.17 -0.33
N PRO A 231 -33.98 14.12 -1.25
CA PRO A 231 -33.12 13.86 -2.40
C PRO A 231 -31.72 13.37 -1.97
N ARG A 232 -31.19 13.86 -0.83
CA ARG A 232 -29.86 13.46 -0.33
C ARG A 232 -29.84 12.02 0.14
N VAL A 233 -30.88 11.59 0.86
CA VAL A 233 -31.02 10.20 1.31
C VAL A 233 -31.11 9.26 0.11
N VAL A 234 -31.87 9.63 -0.92
CA VAL A 234 -31.99 8.85 -2.17
C VAL A 234 -30.63 8.73 -2.86
N LEU A 235 -29.87 9.84 -2.97
CA LEU A 235 -28.54 9.82 -3.57
C LEU A 235 -27.56 8.92 -2.81
N ILE A 236 -27.54 9.00 -1.47
CA ILE A 236 -26.70 8.15 -0.63
C ILE A 236 -27.11 6.67 -0.78
N GLY A 237 -28.41 6.38 -0.77
CA GLY A 237 -28.93 5.02 -0.99
C GLY A 237 -28.51 4.46 -2.36
N ALA A 238 -28.65 5.26 -3.42
CA ALA A 238 -28.22 4.88 -4.77
C ALA A 238 -26.70 4.64 -4.83
N TYR A 239 -25.90 5.47 -4.16
CA TYR A 239 -24.45 5.28 -4.06
C TYR A 239 -24.08 3.97 -3.35
N VAL A 240 -24.74 3.64 -2.23
CA VAL A 240 -24.49 2.39 -1.50
C VAL A 240 -24.84 1.18 -2.36
N VAL A 241 -25.99 1.20 -3.03
CA VAL A 241 -26.41 0.13 -3.96
C VAL A 241 -25.41 0.00 -5.11
N TYR A 242 -24.94 1.12 -5.67
CA TYR A 242 -23.91 1.12 -6.71
C TYR A 242 -22.61 0.48 -6.22
N GLN A 243 -22.10 0.82 -5.02
CA GLN A 243 -20.88 0.17 -4.51
C GLN A 243 -21.05 -1.32 -4.30
N LEU A 244 -22.18 -1.78 -3.75
CA LEU A 244 -22.45 -3.21 -3.61
C LEU A 244 -22.49 -3.91 -4.98
N ALA A 245 -23.18 -3.31 -5.96
CA ALA A 245 -23.23 -3.82 -7.32
C ALA A 245 -21.84 -3.82 -8.01
N PHE A 246 -21.01 -2.82 -7.74
CA PHE A 246 -19.67 -2.68 -8.31
C PHE A 246 -18.72 -3.80 -7.82
N PHE A 247 -18.74 -4.09 -6.52
CA PHE A 247 -18.01 -5.23 -5.96
C PHE A 247 -18.56 -6.57 -6.45
N TYR A 248 -19.89 -6.72 -6.48
CA TYR A 248 -20.55 -7.93 -6.96
C TYR A 248 -20.19 -8.23 -8.43
N TYR A 249 -20.27 -7.23 -9.31
CA TYR A 249 -19.89 -7.35 -10.71
C TYR A 249 -18.45 -7.81 -10.87
N SER A 250 -17.51 -7.18 -10.17
CA SER A 250 -16.08 -7.50 -10.28
C SER A 250 -15.80 -8.95 -9.88
N ILE A 251 -16.39 -9.40 -8.76
CA ILE A 251 -16.27 -10.79 -8.30
C ILE A 251 -16.91 -11.74 -9.31
N ARG A 252 -18.14 -11.46 -9.74
CA ARG A 252 -18.88 -12.30 -10.69
C ARG A 252 -18.13 -12.45 -12.02
N ALA A 253 -17.51 -11.38 -12.52
CA ALA A 253 -16.74 -11.37 -13.75
C ALA A 253 -15.48 -12.25 -13.64
N ILE A 254 -14.76 -12.17 -12.52
CA ILE A 254 -13.58 -13.01 -12.25
C ILE A 254 -13.93 -14.50 -12.33
N PHE A 255 -14.99 -14.91 -11.63
CA PHE A 255 -15.42 -16.31 -11.60
C PHE A 255 -16.06 -16.77 -12.92
N TRP A 256 -16.72 -15.86 -13.66
CA TRP A 256 -17.36 -16.22 -14.93
C TRP A 256 -16.36 -16.41 -16.06
N LEU A 257 -15.35 -15.54 -16.15
CA LEU A 257 -14.30 -15.60 -17.17
C LEU A 257 -13.16 -16.54 -16.80
N ASP A 258 -13.23 -17.17 -15.62
CA ASP A 258 -12.21 -18.06 -15.08
C ASP A 258 -10.82 -17.41 -15.14
N LEU A 259 -10.71 -16.16 -14.67
CA LEU A 259 -9.47 -15.38 -14.77
C LEU A 259 -8.34 -15.98 -13.92
N GLN A 260 -7.12 -16.01 -14.47
CA GLN A 260 -5.94 -16.46 -13.72
C GLN A 260 -5.60 -15.58 -12.50
N GLY A 261 -4.70 -16.06 -11.64
CA GLY A 261 -4.37 -15.44 -10.36
C GLY A 261 -3.94 -13.98 -10.47
N ALA A 262 -2.96 -13.65 -11.32
CA ALA A 262 -2.51 -12.26 -11.49
C ALA A 262 -3.57 -11.35 -12.11
N CYS A 263 -4.29 -11.81 -13.14
CA CYS A 263 -5.40 -11.07 -13.75
C CYS A 263 -6.52 -10.77 -12.74
N SER A 264 -6.87 -11.76 -11.92
CA SER A 264 -7.84 -11.61 -10.83
C SER A 264 -7.35 -10.61 -9.77
N PHE A 265 -6.06 -10.63 -9.46
CA PHE A 265 -5.45 -9.68 -8.53
C PHE A 265 -5.49 -8.24 -9.06
N ILE A 266 -5.26 -8.04 -10.36
CA ILE A 266 -5.39 -6.72 -11.01
C ILE A 266 -6.82 -6.19 -10.86
N ILE A 267 -7.84 -7.00 -11.19
CA ILE A 267 -9.24 -6.57 -11.09
C ILE A 267 -9.62 -6.26 -9.64
N THR A 268 -9.25 -7.09 -8.68
CA THR A 268 -9.61 -6.87 -7.27
C THR A 268 -8.93 -5.63 -6.68
N CYS A 269 -7.65 -5.40 -7.01
CA CYS A 269 -6.92 -4.20 -6.61
C CYS A 269 -7.50 -2.93 -7.28
N GLU A 270 -7.76 -2.97 -8.59
CA GLU A 270 -8.38 -1.86 -9.32
C GLU A 270 -9.81 -1.57 -8.86
N ASN A 271 -10.58 -2.61 -8.51
CA ASN A 271 -11.90 -2.49 -7.90
C ASN A 271 -11.81 -1.70 -6.58
N THR A 272 -10.95 -2.11 -5.65
CA THR A 272 -10.76 -1.38 -4.39
C THR A 272 -10.25 0.05 -4.63
N ARG A 273 -9.28 0.24 -5.53
CA ARG A 273 -8.73 1.55 -5.90
C ARG A 273 -9.83 2.50 -6.40
N ILE A 274 -10.64 2.04 -7.34
CA ILE A 274 -11.74 2.80 -7.93
C ILE A 274 -12.80 3.09 -6.86
N ALA A 275 -13.18 2.10 -6.06
CA ALA A 275 -14.18 2.28 -5.00
C ALA A 275 -13.76 3.34 -3.97
N MET A 276 -12.50 3.33 -3.53
CA MET A 276 -11.95 4.35 -2.64
C MET A 276 -11.98 5.75 -3.27
N LYS A 277 -11.64 5.86 -4.55
CA LYS A 277 -11.68 7.12 -5.29
C LYS A 277 -13.10 7.65 -5.45
N ILE A 278 -14.05 6.80 -5.83
CA ILE A 278 -15.46 7.21 -5.95
C ILE A 278 -15.99 7.69 -4.60
N HIS A 279 -15.67 6.98 -3.51
CA HIS A 279 -16.07 7.39 -2.18
C HIS A 279 -15.52 8.79 -1.81
N SER A 280 -14.24 9.03 -2.09
CA SER A 280 -13.62 10.34 -1.84
C SER A 280 -14.26 11.46 -2.66
N PHE A 281 -14.52 11.21 -3.95
CA PHE A 281 -15.18 12.16 -4.84
C PHE A 281 -16.59 12.46 -4.34
N PHE A 282 -17.33 11.41 -3.95
CA PHE A 282 -18.71 11.54 -3.48
C PHE A 282 -18.79 12.36 -2.19
N ARG A 283 -17.97 12.03 -1.19
CA ARG A 283 -17.94 12.72 0.09
C ARG A 283 -17.50 14.18 -0.04
N GLU A 284 -16.42 14.46 -0.77
CA GLU A 284 -15.91 15.83 -0.93
C GLU A 284 -16.86 16.70 -1.76
N SER A 285 -17.54 16.12 -2.76
CA SER A 285 -18.57 16.84 -3.53
C SER A 285 -19.77 17.22 -2.66
N LEU A 286 -20.24 16.31 -1.80
CA LEU A 286 -21.32 16.60 -0.85
C LEU A 286 -20.91 17.65 0.19
N ALA A 287 -19.69 17.53 0.74
CA ALA A 287 -19.17 18.50 1.70
C ALA A 287 -19.02 19.90 1.09
N THR A 288 -18.66 19.99 -0.19
CA THR A 288 -18.58 21.25 -0.93
C THR A 288 -19.97 21.87 -1.13
N SER A 289 -20.96 21.06 -1.54
CA SER A 289 -22.35 21.51 -1.63
C SER A 289 -22.91 21.99 -0.29
N ASP A 290 -22.55 21.35 0.82
CA ASP A 290 -22.94 21.78 2.17
C ASP A 290 -22.34 23.14 2.55
N LYS A 291 -21.05 23.35 2.27
CA LYS A 291 -20.39 24.64 2.51
C LYS A 291 -21.02 25.77 1.69
N ILE A 292 -21.34 25.51 0.41
CA ILE A 292 -22.02 26.48 -0.46
C ILE A 292 -23.41 26.82 0.10
N GLY A 293 -24.18 25.81 0.50
CA GLY A 293 -25.50 26.00 1.11
C GLY A 293 -25.46 26.78 2.43
N GLN A 294 -24.41 26.61 3.25
CA GLN A 294 -24.21 27.37 4.48
C GLN A 294 -23.81 28.82 4.22
N ARG A 295 -22.88 29.08 3.29
CA ARG A 295 -22.49 30.45 2.90
C ARG A 295 -23.66 31.24 2.32
N SER A 296 -24.47 30.60 1.48
CA SER A 296 -25.69 31.20 0.93
C SER A 296 -26.73 31.54 2.00
N LYS A 297 -26.72 30.88 3.15
CA LYS A 297 -27.60 31.23 4.29
C LYS A 297 -27.03 32.33 5.16
N ASN A 298 -25.72 32.54 5.14
CA ASN A 298 -25.02 33.52 5.97
C ASN A 298 -24.69 34.82 5.20
N ASP A 299 -25.17 34.99 3.97
CA ASP A 299 -24.87 36.11 3.06
C ASP A 299 -23.36 36.42 2.92
N GLU A 300 -22.52 35.38 3.00
CA GLU A 300 -21.08 35.51 2.77
C GLU A 300 -20.77 35.63 1.27
N PRO A 301 -19.72 36.38 0.88
CA PRO A 301 -19.33 36.50 -0.53
C PRO A 301 -19.05 35.13 -1.15
N PRO A 302 -19.33 34.96 -2.46
CA PRO A 302 -19.15 33.68 -3.13
C PRO A 302 -17.70 33.19 -2.98
N PRO A 303 -17.49 31.86 -2.91
CA PRO A 303 -16.15 31.28 -2.81
C PRO A 303 -15.24 31.81 -3.93
N SER A 304 -13.93 31.85 -3.68
CA SER A 304 -12.95 31.98 -4.78
C SER A 304 -13.26 30.97 -5.89
N SER A 305 -13.11 31.36 -7.16
CA SER A 305 -13.61 30.65 -8.34
C SER A 305 -13.31 29.13 -8.40
N SER A 306 -12.27 28.66 -7.72
CA SER A 306 -11.91 27.24 -7.63
C SER A 306 -12.76 26.38 -6.67
N GLU A 307 -13.48 26.98 -5.71
CA GLU A 307 -14.29 26.26 -4.71
C GLU A 307 -15.77 26.16 -5.08
N SER A 308 -16.27 27.03 -5.97
CA SER A 308 -17.69 27.05 -6.38
C SER A 308 -17.96 26.31 -7.69
N GLU A 309 -16.93 25.78 -8.34
CA GLU A 309 -17.06 25.22 -9.68
C GLU A 309 -17.52 23.76 -9.61
N GLN A 310 -18.57 23.43 -10.38
CA GLN A 310 -19.02 22.06 -10.57
C GLN A 310 -17.84 21.18 -11.02
N PRO A 311 -17.75 19.92 -10.57
CA PRO A 311 -16.64 19.06 -10.94
C PRO A 311 -16.67 18.79 -12.44
N GLY A 312 -15.69 19.31 -13.17
CA GLY A 312 -15.55 19.05 -14.60
C GLY A 312 -15.16 17.60 -14.88
N LEU A 313 -15.68 17.01 -15.97
CA LEU A 313 -15.36 15.63 -16.38
C LEU A 313 -13.84 15.41 -16.55
N LYS A 314 -13.15 16.40 -17.13
CA LYS A 314 -11.68 16.37 -17.30
C LYS A 314 -10.94 16.21 -15.97
N GLN A 315 -11.41 16.90 -14.94
CA GLN A 315 -10.82 16.82 -13.61
C GLN A 315 -11.11 15.49 -12.94
N PHE A 316 -12.34 14.99 -13.06
CA PHE A 316 -12.71 13.67 -12.53
C PHE A 316 -11.84 12.57 -13.15
N ILE A 317 -11.67 12.57 -14.47
CA ILE A 317 -10.80 11.62 -15.18
C ILE A 317 -9.34 11.80 -14.72
N TYR A 318 -8.86 13.04 -14.61
CA TYR A 318 -7.50 13.31 -14.10
C TYR A 318 -7.30 12.73 -12.69
N PHE A 319 -8.24 12.95 -11.77
CA PHE A 319 -8.22 12.38 -10.43
C PHE A 319 -8.22 10.85 -10.45
N MET A 320 -9.00 10.22 -11.34
CA MET A 320 -9.06 8.77 -11.44
C MET A 320 -7.72 8.13 -11.78
N PHE A 321 -6.83 8.81 -12.52
CA PHE A 321 -5.49 8.33 -12.80
C PHE A 321 -4.40 8.86 -11.86
N CYS A 322 -4.66 9.94 -11.11
CA CYS A 322 -3.67 10.48 -10.16
C CYS A 322 -3.30 9.48 -9.05
N PRO A 323 -2.05 9.42 -8.61
CA PRO A 323 -1.60 8.51 -7.54
C PRO A 323 -1.97 9.03 -6.13
N THR A 324 -3.23 9.45 -5.94
CA THR A 324 -3.83 9.85 -4.66
C THR A 324 -5.26 9.35 -4.58
N PHE A 325 -5.74 9.10 -3.35
CA PHE A 325 -7.14 8.73 -3.09
C PHE A 325 -7.96 9.87 -2.49
N ILE A 326 -7.38 11.03 -2.21
CA ILE A 326 -8.12 12.19 -1.71
C ILE A 326 -8.47 13.10 -2.87
N TYR A 327 -9.76 13.32 -3.08
CA TYR A 327 -10.27 14.24 -4.10
C TYR A 327 -10.09 15.70 -3.66
N ARG A 328 -9.60 16.56 -4.55
CA ARG A 328 -9.50 18.01 -4.39
C ARG A 328 -9.80 18.73 -5.71
N HIS A 329 -10.28 19.97 -5.61
CA HIS A 329 -10.58 20.84 -6.75
C HIS A 329 -9.33 21.29 -7.52
N SER A 330 -8.17 21.31 -6.89
CA SER A 330 -6.91 21.58 -7.56
C SER A 330 -5.79 20.76 -6.93
N TYR A 331 -4.86 20.32 -7.76
CA TYR A 331 -3.67 19.62 -7.34
C TYR A 331 -2.44 20.40 -7.76
N PRO A 332 -1.38 20.44 -6.95
CA PRO A 332 -0.12 21.03 -7.36
C PRO A 332 0.43 20.27 -8.56
N GLN A 333 0.80 20.98 -9.62
CA GLN A 333 1.34 20.39 -10.84
C GLN A 333 2.85 20.61 -10.93
N SER A 334 3.57 19.62 -11.46
CA SER A 334 4.99 19.80 -11.79
C SER A 334 5.15 20.73 -12.99
N PRO A 335 6.17 21.62 -13.00
CA PRO A 335 6.34 22.61 -14.06
C PRO A 335 6.64 21.98 -15.43
N THR A 336 7.37 20.86 -15.43
CA THR A 336 7.75 20.14 -16.65
C THR A 336 7.38 18.66 -16.55
N ARG A 337 7.32 17.99 -17.72
CA ARG A 337 7.12 16.54 -17.86
C ARG A 337 8.37 15.94 -18.51
N SER A 338 9.02 15.00 -17.83
CA SER A 338 10.17 14.27 -18.35
C SER A 338 9.81 12.85 -18.73
N TRP A 339 9.65 12.58 -20.03
CA TRP A 339 9.39 11.23 -20.54
C TRP A 339 10.55 10.26 -20.28
N HIS A 340 11.79 10.77 -20.15
CA HIS A 340 12.93 9.94 -19.77
C HIS A 340 12.78 9.39 -18.34
N LYS A 341 12.30 10.20 -17.38
CA LYS A 341 11.99 9.72 -16.02
C LYS A 341 10.86 8.69 -16.03
N VAL A 342 9.81 8.93 -16.82
CA VAL A 342 8.70 7.97 -17.01
C VAL A 342 9.22 6.62 -17.51
N GLY A 343 10.04 6.62 -18.57
CA GLY A 343 10.63 5.41 -19.13
C GLY A 343 11.52 4.66 -18.13
N ARG A 344 12.32 5.38 -17.33
CA ARG A 344 13.14 4.77 -16.27
C ARG A 344 12.31 4.06 -15.22
N HIS A 345 11.23 4.69 -14.75
CA HIS A 345 10.33 4.07 -13.78
C HIS A 345 9.55 2.89 -14.37
N LEU A 346 9.17 2.94 -15.65
CA LEU A 346 8.54 1.82 -16.35
C LEU A 346 9.47 0.61 -16.41
N VAL A 347 10.73 0.81 -16.82
CA VAL A 347 11.75 -0.26 -16.86
C VAL A 347 11.98 -0.83 -15.47
N ALA A 348 12.09 0.02 -14.43
CA ALA A 348 12.21 -0.43 -13.06
C ALA A 348 11.03 -1.29 -12.60
N CYS A 349 9.80 -0.88 -12.94
CA CYS A 349 8.59 -1.65 -12.61
C CYS A 349 8.56 -3.02 -13.29
N LEU A 350 8.89 -3.09 -14.58
CA LEU A 350 8.95 -4.35 -15.34
C LEU A 350 10.08 -5.27 -14.82
N ALA A 351 11.24 -4.70 -14.49
CA ALA A 351 12.35 -5.43 -13.90
C ALA A 351 11.99 -6.00 -12.52
N SER A 352 11.31 -5.22 -11.67
CA SER A 352 10.79 -5.70 -10.37
C SER A 352 9.80 -6.85 -10.55
N MET A 353 8.86 -6.75 -11.49
CA MET A 353 7.90 -7.83 -11.80
C MET A 353 8.62 -9.10 -12.27
N TYR A 354 9.61 -8.96 -13.15
CA TYR A 354 10.41 -10.08 -13.62
C TYR A 354 11.22 -10.72 -12.48
N PHE A 355 11.81 -9.93 -11.58
CA PHE A 355 12.55 -10.46 -10.44
C PHE A 355 11.65 -11.24 -9.49
N VAL A 356 10.44 -10.74 -9.20
CA VAL A 356 9.46 -11.51 -8.41
C VAL A 356 9.15 -12.84 -9.13
N SER A 357 8.92 -12.83 -10.44
CA SER A 357 8.70 -14.07 -11.19
C SER A 357 9.88 -15.05 -11.09
N LEU A 358 11.12 -14.56 -11.14
CA LEU A 358 12.31 -15.41 -10.96
C LEU A 358 12.34 -16.04 -9.57
N CYS A 359 12.02 -15.28 -8.52
CA CYS A 359 11.95 -15.80 -7.15
C CYS A 359 10.91 -16.93 -7.03
N PHE A 360 9.75 -16.78 -7.67
CA PHE A 360 8.73 -17.83 -7.71
C PHE A 360 9.22 -19.07 -8.46
N SER A 361 9.77 -18.90 -9.67
CA SER A 361 10.21 -20.01 -10.52
C SER A 361 11.42 -20.78 -9.95
N GLN A 362 12.33 -20.10 -9.25
CA GLN A 362 13.58 -20.71 -8.76
C GLN A 362 13.50 -21.21 -7.32
N TRP A 363 12.71 -20.56 -6.45
CA TRP A 363 12.68 -20.90 -5.02
C TRP A 363 11.34 -21.47 -4.59
N ILE A 364 10.24 -20.78 -4.86
CA ILE A 364 8.92 -21.17 -4.34
C ILE A 364 8.42 -22.43 -5.05
N VAL A 365 8.30 -22.41 -6.37
CA VAL A 365 7.73 -23.53 -7.15
C VAL A 365 8.51 -24.83 -6.93
N PRO A 366 9.85 -24.88 -7.03
CA PRO A 366 10.60 -26.12 -6.81
C PRO A 366 10.45 -26.63 -5.37
N HIS A 367 10.45 -25.73 -4.39
CA HIS A 367 10.32 -26.12 -2.98
C HIS A 367 8.97 -26.76 -2.68
N PHE A 368 7.86 -26.09 -3.00
CA PHE A 368 6.52 -26.61 -2.69
C PHE A 368 6.08 -27.77 -3.60
N SER A 369 6.56 -27.81 -4.85
CA SER A 369 6.26 -28.92 -5.75
C SER A 369 6.92 -30.23 -5.32
N ALA A 370 8.07 -30.18 -4.64
CA ALA A 370 8.79 -31.36 -4.15
C ALA A 370 8.15 -31.99 -2.90
N LEU A 371 7.30 -31.26 -2.18
CA LEU A 371 6.63 -31.76 -0.98
C LEU A 371 5.65 -32.90 -1.32
N LYS A 372 5.69 -33.98 -0.53
CA LYS A 372 4.81 -35.14 -0.63
C LYS A 372 3.61 -34.99 0.31
N TYR A 373 2.43 -34.97 -0.29
CA TYR A 373 1.16 -34.85 0.43
C TYR A 373 0.64 -36.26 0.80
N PRO A 374 0.18 -36.53 2.04
CA PRO A 374 0.02 -35.64 3.20
C PRO A 374 1.18 -35.63 4.21
N GLU A 375 2.18 -36.50 4.05
CA GLU A 375 3.28 -36.73 5.01
C GLU A 375 4.05 -35.43 5.35
N ASP A 376 4.19 -34.52 4.38
CA ASP A 376 4.97 -33.30 4.53
C ASP A 376 4.15 -32.07 5.01
N ILE A 377 2.84 -32.20 5.28
CA ILE A 377 2.00 -31.10 5.83
C ILE A 377 1.88 -31.19 7.36
N GLN A 378 2.78 -31.91 8.02
CA GLN A 378 2.81 -31.89 9.47
C GLN A 378 3.24 -30.51 9.99
N TRP A 379 2.66 -30.07 11.10
CA TRP A 379 2.89 -28.74 11.69
C TRP A 379 4.38 -28.40 11.84
N HIS A 380 5.19 -29.36 12.29
CA HIS A 380 6.62 -29.15 12.49
C HIS A 380 7.36 -28.86 11.17
N LEU A 381 6.98 -29.51 10.07
CA LEU A 381 7.58 -29.31 8.76
C LEU A 381 7.09 -28.03 8.09
N LEU A 382 5.83 -27.64 8.34
CA LEU A 382 5.30 -26.34 7.92
C LEU A 382 6.07 -25.19 8.57
N VAL A 383 6.34 -25.28 9.89
CA VAL A 383 7.13 -24.28 10.61
C VAL A 383 8.58 -24.23 10.10
N ALA A 384 9.20 -25.39 9.85
CA ALA A 384 10.54 -25.45 9.27
C ALA A 384 10.61 -24.79 7.88
N THR A 385 9.52 -24.82 7.12
CA THR A 385 9.38 -24.24 5.77
C THR A 385 9.23 -22.70 5.80
N ILE A 386 8.90 -22.09 6.95
CA ILE A 386 8.79 -20.63 7.09
C ILE A 386 10.14 -19.96 6.83
N PHE A 387 11.21 -20.42 7.47
CA PHE A 387 12.54 -19.82 7.39
C PHE A 387 13.12 -19.74 5.97
N PRO A 388 13.16 -20.82 5.15
CA PRO A 388 13.62 -20.71 3.76
C PRO A 388 12.68 -19.85 2.90
N SER A 389 11.41 -19.72 3.26
CA SER A 389 10.43 -18.89 2.57
C SER A 389 10.53 -17.39 2.90
N ILE A 390 11.28 -16.99 3.93
CA ILE A 390 11.47 -15.59 4.31
C ILE A 390 12.14 -14.81 3.17
N ILE A 391 13.18 -15.36 2.55
CA ILE A 391 13.92 -14.66 1.48
C ILE A 391 13.03 -14.36 0.25
N PRO A 392 12.33 -15.35 -0.35
CA PRO A 392 11.40 -15.07 -1.45
C PRO A 392 10.25 -14.14 -1.04
N GLY A 393 9.73 -14.29 0.19
CA GLY A 393 8.68 -13.42 0.72
C GLY A 393 9.14 -11.97 0.87
N ALA A 394 10.33 -11.75 1.44
CA ALA A 394 10.93 -10.44 1.61
C ALA A 394 11.20 -9.76 0.26
N ILE A 395 11.73 -10.48 -0.73
CA ILE A 395 11.94 -9.92 -2.08
C ILE A 395 10.61 -9.53 -2.73
N SER A 396 9.59 -10.37 -2.59
CA SER A 396 8.24 -10.07 -3.12
C SER A 396 7.64 -8.80 -2.49
N LEU A 397 7.78 -8.64 -1.17
CA LEU A 397 7.29 -7.46 -0.46
C LEU A 397 8.11 -6.19 -0.79
N PHE A 398 9.44 -6.26 -0.69
CA PHE A 398 10.29 -5.07 -0.81
C PHE A 398 10.53 -4.64 -2.25
N LEU A 399 10.82 -5.57 -3.16
CA LEU A 399 11.09 -5.23 -4.56
C LEU A 399 9.81 -5.21 -5.40
N GLY A 400 8.90 -6.16 -5.19
CA GLY A 400 7.63 -6.20 -5.90
C GLY A 400 6.70 -5.07 -5.46
N VAL A 401 6.23 -5.12 -4.21
CA VAL A 401 5.19 -4.20 -3.71
C VAL A 401 5.75 -2.82 -3.39
N PHE A 402 6.81 -2.72 -2.57
CA PHE A 402 7.33 -1.41 -2.15
C PHE A 402 8.06 -0.65 -3.28
N TYR A 403 9.11 -1.23 -3.85
CA TYR A 403 9.88 -0.53 -4.89
C TYR A 403 9.18 -0.54 -6.26
N GLY A 404 8.61 -1.67 -6.67
CA GLY A 404 7.92 -1.80 -7.96
C GLY A 404 6.64 -0.99 -8.02
N ILE A 405 5.69 -1.24 -7.10
CA ILE A 405 4.38 -0.56 -7.12
C ILE A 405 4.44 0.81 -6.44
N LEU A 406 4.75 0.88 -5.14
CA LEU A 406 4.65 2.15 -4.39
C LEU A 406 5.63 3.22 -4.87
N HIS A 407 6.86 2.85 -5.22
CA HIS A 407 7.83 3.81 -5.73
C HIS A 407 7.75 3.96 -7.25
N SER A 408 8.03 2.92 -8.03
CA SER A 408 8.23 3.06 -9.48
C SER A 408 6.92 3.31 -10.22
N TRP A 409 5.87 2.50 -9.98
CA TRP A 409 4.59 2.65 -10.66
C TRP A 409 3.90 3.99 -10.31
N LEU A 410 3.79 4.35 -9.03
CA LEU A 410 3.17 5.62 -8.64
C LEU A 410 3.97 6.84 -9.13
N SER A 411 5.31 6.77 -9.11
CA SER A 411 6.16 7.86 -9.64
C SER A 411 6.03 7.99 -11.17
N MET A 412 5.91 6.87 -11.88
CA MET A 412 5.66 6.86 -13.32
C MET A 412 4.34 7.60 -13.65
N PHE A 413 3.25 7.25 -12.97
CA PHE A 413 1.95 7.93 -13.16
C PHE A 413 2.00 9.39 -12.72
N ALA A 414 2.67 9.72 -11.61
CA ALA A 414 2.80 11.10 -11.17
C ALA A 414 3.55 11.97 -12.19
N GLU A 415 4.67 11.48 -12.72
CA GLU A 415 5.43 12.21 -13.74
C GLU A 415 4.65 12.33 -15.05
N ALA A 416 4.01 11.24 -15.51
CA ALA A 416 3.18 11.25 -16.71
C ALA A 416 2.01 12.25 -16.60
N LEU A 417 1.36 12.33 -15.44
CA LEU A 417 0.23 13.23 -15.20
C LEU A 417 0.65 14.64 -14.75
N ARG A 418 1.94 14.90 -14.51
CA ARG A 418 2.46 16.13 -13.87
C ARG A 418 1.89 16.37 -12.47
N PHE A 419 1.64 15.31 -11.71
CA PHE A 419 1.25 15.41 -10.31
C PHE A 419 2.47 15.77 -9.43
N GLY A 420 2.32 16.83 -8.65
CA GLY A 420 3.41 17.43 -7.86
C GLY A 420 3.67 16.78 -6.50
N ASP A 421 2.65 16.23 -5.84
CA ASP A 421 2.80 15.57 -4.52
C ASP A 421 3.23 14.12 -4.70
N ARG A 422 4.53 13.85 -4.68
CA ARG A 422 5.06 12.50 -4.91
C ARG A 422 5.48 11.79 -3.64
N ARG A 423 4.94 12.22 -2.50
CA ARG A 423 5.21 11.62 -1.19
C ARG A 423 4.26 10.45 -0.92
N PHE A 424 4.53 9.32 -1.58
CA PHE A 424 3.69 8.10 -1.43
C PHE A 424 3.96 7.32 -0.15
N TYR A 425 5.17 7.45 0.40
CA TYR A 425 5.61 6.79 1.62
C TYR A 425 6.60 7.69 2.37
N ALA A 426 6.78 7.43 3.66
CA ALA A 426 7.78 8.07 4.51
C ALA A 426 8.82 7.04 4.97
N ASN A 427 9.72 7.44 5.86
CA ASN A 427 10.73 6.56 6.43
C ASN A 427 10.07 5.51 7.34
N TRP A 428 9.55 4.43 6.75
CA TRP A 428 8.89 3.35 7.47
C TRP A 428 9.91 2.36 8.06
N TRP A 429 11.07 2.20 7.44
CA TRP A 429 12.13 1.26 7.85
C TRP A 429 12.85 1.62 9.16
N SER A 430 12.65 2.85 9.64
CA SER A 430 13.18 3.36 10.91
C SER A 430 12.07 3.94 11.77
N SER A 431 11.00 3.17 11.99
CA SER A 431 9.82 3.60 12.76
C SER A 431 10.01 3.34 14.26
N ARG A 432 9.49 4.22 15.13
CA ARG A 432 9.65 4.14 16.59
C ARG A 432 8.60 3.27 17.27
N ASN A 433 7.47 3.03 16.61
CA ASN A 433 6.40 2.15 17.07
C ASN A 433 5.63 1.56 15.87
N MET A 434 4.73 0.62 16.13
CA MET A 434 3.97 -0.07 15.08
C MET A 434 2.97 0.87 14.37
N ALA A 435 2.42 1.85 15.08
CA ALA A 435 1.49 2.82 14.51
C ALA A 435 2.18 3.71 13.46
N GLU A 436 3.42 4.11 13.74
CA GLU A 436 4.25 4.88 12.83
C GLU A 436 4.60 4.08 11.58
N TYR A 437 4.92 2.78 11.72
CA TYR A 437 5.15 1.88 10.59
C TYR A 437 3.95 1.84 9.64
N TYR A 438 2.74 1.55 10.15
CA TYR A 438 1.53 1.48 9.33
C TYR A 438 1.21 2.80 8.63
N ARG A 439 1.43 3.92 9.31
CA ARG A 439 1.22 5.25 8.71
C ARG A 439 2.23 5.55 7.61
N ASN A 440 3.50 5.23 7.83
CA ASN A 440 4.58 5.65 6.94
C ASN A 440 4.78 4.72 5.73
N TRP A 441 4.28 3.48 5.78
CA TRP A 441 4.42 2.50 4.69
C TRP A 441 3.73 2.94 3.40
N ASN A 442 2.44 3.29 3.47
CA ASN A 442 1.64 3.72 2.32
C ASN A 442 0.76 4.92 2.72
N LEU A 443 1.29 6.12 2.50
CA LEU A 443 0.60 7.36 2.84
C LEU A 443 -0.68 7.54 2.01
N VAL A 444 -0.72 7.05 0.77
CA VAL A 444 -1.89 7.20 -0.11
C VAL A 444 -3.13 6.50 0.48
N VAL A 445 -2.97 5.26 0.94
CA VAL A 445 -4.04 4.50 1.60
C VAL A 445 -4.29 5.01 3.02
N HIS A 446 -3.22 5.28 3.78
CA HIS A 446 -3.33 5.79 5.15
C HIS A 446 -4.13 7.09 5.21
N ASP A 447 -3.83 8.06 4.35
CA ASP A 447 -4.50 9.36 4.36
C ASP A 447 -5.99 9.24 4.03
N TRP A 448 -6.36 8.31 3.14
CA TRP A 448 -7.76 8.01 2.83
C TRP A 448 -8.48 7.37 4.02
N LEU A 449 -7.88 6.35 4.65
CA LEU A 449 -8.43 5.69 5.84
C LEU A 449 -8.57 6.69 6.99
N TYR A 450 -7.59 7.58 7.16
CA TYR A 450 -7.61 8.62 8.18
C TYR A 450 -8.74 9.64 7.92
N ALA A 451 -8.83 10.16 6.70
CA ALA A 451 -9.74 11.26 6.37
C ALA A 451 -11.22 10.84 6.29
N TYR A 452 -11.51 9.62 5.84
CA TYR A 452 -12.87 9.19 5.50
C TYR A 452 -13.44 8.11 6.43
N ILE A 453 -12.59 7.36 7.13
CA ILE A 453 -13.05 6.34 8.07
C ILE A 453 -12.74 6.80 9.49
N TYR A 454 -11.45 6.98 9.82
CA TYR A 454 -11.05 7.30 11.19
C TYR A 454 -11.69 8.60 11.69
N ARG A 455 -11.55 9.69 10.91
CA ARG A 455 -12.08 11.01 11.28
C ARG A 455 -13.60 10.98 11.39
N ASP A 456 -14.29 10.45 10.40
CA ASP A 456 -15.76 10.50 10.32
C ASP A 456 -16.40 9.66 11.44
N ILE A 457 -15.86 8.47 11.69
CA ILE A 457 -16.33 7.58 12.75
C ILE A 457 -15.98 8.16 14.14
N SER A 458 -14.81 8.76 14.29
CA SER A 458 -14.45 9.43 15.54
C SER A 458 -15.32 10.65 15.81
N MET A 459 -15.78 11.36 14.79
CA MET A 459 -16.74 12.47 14.94
C MET A 459 -18.13 11.95 15.31
N LEU A 460 -18.57 10.84 14.72
CA LEU A 460 -19.89 10.24 14.98
C LEU A 460 -20.00 9.66 16.41
N LEU A 461 -18.97 8.99 16.91
CA LEU A 461 -18.98 8.34 18.24
C LEU A 461 -18.55 9.27 19.40
N GLY A 462 -18.11 10.49 19.11
CA GLY A 462 -17.63 11.45 20.09
C GLY A 462 -16.29 11.09 20.75
N THR A 463 -15.82 11.95 21.66
CA THR A 463 -14.41 11.97 22.12
C THR A 463 -14.00 10.79 23.00
N ARG A 464 -14.93 10.12 23.70
CA ARG A 464 -14.59 9.13 24.73
C ARG A 464 -14.16 7.77 24.16
N TRP A 465 -14.94 7.22 23.24
CA TRP A 465 -14.67 5.91 22.61
C TRP A 465 -14.33 6.02 21.12
N GLY A 466 -14.57 7.19 20.51
CA GLY A 466 -14.37 7.43 19.08
C GLY A 466 -12.99 7.02 18.58
N PRO A 467 -11.88 7.50 19.16
CA PRO A 467 -10.54 7.21 18.65
C PRO A 467 -10.18 5.71 18.66
N ALA A 468 -10.49 5.01 19.75
CA ALA A 468 -10.15 3.59 19.91
C ALA A 468 -10.98 2.70 18.99
N VAL A 469 -12.29 2.94 18.92
CA VAL A 469 -13.19 2.19 18.02
C VAL A 469 -12.82 2.47 16.56
N SER A 470 -12.53 3.73 16.22
CA SER A 470 -12.13 4.12 14.87
C SER A 470 -10.80 3.46 14.46
N GLN A 471 -9.82 3.38 15.35
CA GLN A 471 -8.57 2.66 15.08
C GLN A 471 -8.81 1.16 14.84
N CYS A 472 -9.55 0.50 15.74
CA CYS A 472 -9.86 -0.92 15.61
C CYS A 472 -10.59 -1.22 14.29
N LEU A 473 -11.58 -0.39 13.94
CA LEU A 473 -12.35 -0.54 12.72
C LEU A 473 -11.52 -0.31 11.46
N VAL A 474 -10.61 0.67 11.45
CA VAL A 474 -9.67 0.88 10.33
C VAL A 474 -8.77 -0.33 10.14
N PHE A 475 -8.21 -0.90 11.22
CA PHE A 475 -7.38 -2.10 11.13
C PHE A 475 -8.18 -3.32 10.67
N PHE A 476 -9.40 -3.51 11.20
CA PHE A 476 -10.29 -4.58 10.79
C PHE A 476 -10.64 -4.50 9.30
N LEU A 477 -11.12 -3.34 8.85
CA LEU A 477 -11.50 -3.13 7.45
C LEU A 477 -10.30 -3.30 6.52
N SER A 478 -9.14 -2.76 6.88
CA SER A 478 -7.90 -2.95 6.13
C SER A 478 -7.55 -4.44 6.01
N SER A 479 -7.63 -5.19 7.10
CA SER A 479 -7.32 -6.63 7.10
C SER A 479 -8.30 -7.44 6.23
N CYS A 480 -9.58 -7.10 6.26
CA CYS A 480 -10.60 -7.72 5.41
C CYS A 480 -10.33 -7.48 3.92
N PHE A 481 -9.89 -6.28 3.51
CA PHE A 481 -9.55 -6.01 2.12
C PHE A 481 -8.29 -6.76 1.65
N HIS A 482 -7.28 -6.91 2.51
CA HIS A 482 -6.11 -7.71 2.20
C HIS A 482 -6.49 -9.18 1.99
N GLU A 483 -7.33 -9.73 2.87
CA GLU A 483 -7.86 -11.09 2.68
C GLU A 483 -8.73 -11.20 1.42
N TYR A 484 -9.59 -10.22 1.15
CA TYR A 484 -10.42 -10.18 -0.06
C TYR A 484 -9.58 -10.31 -1.35
N TRP A 485 -8.48 -9.56 -1.46
CA TRP A 485 -7.62 -9.64 -2.64
C TRP A 485 -7.06 -11.04 -2.85
N PHE A 486 -6.49 -11.65 -1.81
CA PHE A 486 -5.91 -12.98 -1.92
C PHE A 486 -6.97 -14.08 -2.06
N ALA A 487 -8.06 -13.99 -1.31
CA ALA A 487 -9.10 -15.00 -1.31
C ALA A 487 -9.81 -15.10 -2.67
N VAL A 488 -10.12 -13.96 -3.30
CA VAL A 488 -10.73 -13.94 -4.63
C VAL A 488 -9.71 -14.31 -5.71
N SER A 489 -8.49 -13.80 -5.63
CA SER A 489 -7.48 -14.05 -6.68
C SER A 489 -6.96 -15.49 -6.70
N LEU A 490 -6.84 -16.12 -5.53
CA LEU A 490 -6.44 -17.52 -5.39
C LEU A 490 -7.65 -18.46 -5.32
N ARG A 491 -8.87 -17.92 -5.31
CA ARG A 491 -10.15 -18.66 -5.24
C ARG A 491 -10.23 -19.64 -4.08
N MET A 492 -9.64 -19.26 -2.96
CA MET A 492 -9.60 -20.04 -1.74
C MET A 492 -9.70 -19.11 -0.55
N PHE A 493 -10.48 -19.50 0.45
CA PHE A 493 -10.58 -18.71 1.67
C PHE A 493 -9.65 -19.30 2.73
N TYR A 494 -8.50 -18.66 2.95
CA TYR A 494 -7.54 -19.05 3.98
C TYR A 494 -7.08 -17.78 4.71
N PRO A 495 -7.70 -17.44 5.87
CA PRO A 495 -7.57 -16.14 6.53
C PRO A 495 -6.21 -15.87 7.22
N ALA A 496 -5.12 -16.27 6.59
CA ALA A 496 -3.77 -16.09 7.07
C ALA A 496 -3.38 -14.61 7.10
N ILE A 497 -3.62 -13.86 6.01
CA ILE A 497 -3.24 -12.44 6.01
C ILE A 497 -4.13 -11.64 6.97
N PHE A 498 -5.41 -11.99 7.08
CA PHE A 498 -6.31 -11.39 8.08
C PHE A 498 -5.75 -11.60 9.49
N THR A 499 -5.34 -12.82 9.82
CA THR A 499 -4.77 -13.16 11.14
C THR A 499 -3.44 -12.46 11.39
N LEU A 500 -2.54 -12.43 10.39
CA LEU A 500 -1.25 -11.74 10.46
C LEU A 500 -1.40 -10.23 10.66
N TYR A 501 -2.32 -9.58 9.95
CA TYR A 501 -2.51 -8.13 10.07
C TYR A 501 -3.33 -7.73 11.29
N PHE A 502 -4.45 -8.40 11.57
CA PHE A 502 -5.36 -7.98 12.63
C PHE A 502 -4.90 -8.47 14.00
N ILE A 503 -4.63 -9.78 14.14
CA ILE A 503 -4.27 -10.38 15.43
C ILE A 503 -2.82 -10.06 15.77
N PHE A 504 -1.88 -10.51 14.94
CA PHE A 504 -0.46 -10.26 15.21
C PHE A 504 -0.13 -8.77 15.14
N GLY A 505 -0.63 -8.02 14.14
CA GLY A 505 -0.46 -6.57 14.09
C GLY A 505 -1.04 -5.84 15.31
N GLY A 506 -2.20 -6.26 15.83
CA GLY A 506 -2.80 -5.72 17.06
C GLY A 506 -1.98 -6.02 18.32
N VAL A 507 -1.47 -7.26 18.45
CA VAL A 507 -0.57 -7.65 19.55
C VAL A 507 0.72 -6.83 19.51
N PHE A 508 1.36 -6.71 18.34
CA PHE A 508 2.57 -5.92 18.18
C PHE A 508 2.33 -4.42 18.37
N PHE A 509 1.12 -3.92 18.07
CA PHE A 509 0.74 -2.56 18.41
C PHE A 509 0.79 -2.33 19.92
N LEU A 510 0.23 -3.24 20.73
CA LEU A 510 0.29 -3.17 22.19
C LEU A 510 1.74 -3.30 22.71
N ILE A 511 2.50 -4.27 22.21
CA ILE A 511 3.91 -4.48 22.58
C ILE A 511 4.75 -3.25 22.26
N SER A 512 4.51 -2.60 21.11
CA SER A 512 5.26 -1.40 20.70
C SER A 512 5.11 -0.23 21.66
N ARG A 513 4.02 -0.17 22.44
CA ARG A 513 3.82 0.85 23.47
C ARG A 513 4.66 0.60 24.72
N MET A 514 5.09 -0.64 24.95
CA MET A 514 5.90 -1.02 26.11
C MET A 514 7.40 -0.81 25.87
N ILE A 515 7.86 -0.87 24.61
CA ILE A 515 9.28 -0.78 24.26
C ILE A 515 9.69 0.68 24.05
N LYS A 516 10.46 1.24 25.00
CA LYS A 516 10.95 2.63 24.93
C LYS A 516 12.20 2.80 24.07
N ARG A 517 13.02 1.76 23.92
CA ARG A 517 14.30 1.80 23.18
C ARG A 517 14.08 1.59 21.68
N GLN A 518 14.41 2.61 20.87
CA GLN A 518 14.13 2.63 19.43
C GLN A 518 14.86 1.51 18.66
N TYR A 519 16.12 1.22 18.97
CA TYR A 519 16.88 0.19 18.24
C TYR A 519 16.30 -1.23 18.46
N ILE A 520 15.85 -1.53 19.69
CA ILE A 520 15.24 -2.83 20.03
C ILE A 520 13.94 -2.97 19.27
N TRP A 521 13.09 -1.93 19.33
CA TRP A 521 11.83 -1.93 18.61
C TRP A 521 12.05 -2.10 17.10
N ASN A 522 12.98 -1.36 16.50
CA ASN A 522 13.23 -1.47 15.07
C ASN A 522 13.67 -2.89 14.68
N THR A 523 14.53 -3.53 15.48
CA THR A 523 14.95 -4.92 15.25
C THR A 523 13.78 -5.89 15.33
N LEU A 524 12.92 -5.75 16.36
CA LEU A 524 11.74 -6.59 16.53
C LEU A 524 10.70 -6.37 15.42
N MET A 525 10.54 -5.13 14.96
CA MET A 525 9.69 -4.80 13.81
C MET A 525 10.17 -5.52 12.55
N TRP A 526 11.48 -5.51 12.29
CA TRP A 526 12.07 -6.23 11.15
C TRP A 526 11.89 -7.75 11.27
N TRP A 527 12.07 -8.33 12.47
CA TRP A 527 11.79 -9.75 12.70
C TRP A 527 10.33 -10.09 12.43
N ASN A 528 9.40 -9.30 12.97
CA ASN A 528 7.97 -9.48 12.74
C ASN A 528 7.63 -9.42 11.25
N LEU A 529 8.17 -8.44 10.52
CA LEU A 529 7.92 -8.28 9.10
C LEU A 529 8.46 -9.45 8.27
N LEU A 530 9.70 -9.88 8.53
CA LEU A 530 10.34 -10.98 7.81
C LEU A 530 9.64 -12.33 8.07
N ILE A 531 9.37 -12.64 9.34
CA ILE A 531 8.65 -13.87 9.71
C ILE A 531 7.23 -13.85 9.11
N GLY A 532 6.54 -12.71 9.17
CA GLY A 532 5.23 -12.53 8.56
C GLY A 532 5.23 -12.80 7.05
N THR A 533 6.24 -12.33 6.31
CA THR A 533 6.38 -12.64 4.88
C THR A 533 6.64 -14.12 4.61
N GLY A 534 7.43 -14.79 5.44
CA GLY A 534 7.64 -16.24 5.34
C GLY A 534 6.35 -17.02 5.59
N MET A 535 5.64 -16.70 6.68
CA MET A 535 4.34 -17.30 7.01
C MET A 535 3.33 -17.11 5.88
N PHE A 536 3.27 -15.91 5.30
CA PHE A 536 2.39 -15.62 4.17
C PHE A 536 2.66 -16.57 2.98
N VAL A 537 3.92 -16.69 2.54
CA VAL A 537 4.28 -17.56 1.42
C VAL A 537 3.93 -19.01 1.72
N VAL A 538 4.30 -19.50 2.90
CA VAL A 538 4.04 -20.89 3.30
C VAL A 538 2.56 -21.20 3.32
N CYS A 539 1.77 -20.41 4.03
CA CYS A 539 0.33 -20.60 4.19
C CYS A 539 -0.42 -20.66 2.86
N TYR A 540 -0.22 -19.67 1.99
CA TYR A 540 -0.94 -19.61 0.72
C TYR A 540 -0.39 -20.63 -0.30
N ALA A 541 0.93 -20.85 -0.36
CA ALA A 541 1.50 -21.85 -1.26
C ALA A 541 1.11 -23.28 -0.85
N SER A 542 1.19 -23.61 0.45
CA SER A 542 0.82 -24.95 0.92
C SER A 542 -0.63 -25.27 0.63
N GLU A 543 -1.54 -24.32 0.85
CA GLU A 543 -2.97 -24.50 0.59
C GLU A 543 -3.26 -24.58 -0.93
N TRP A 544 -2.59 -23.76 -1.74
CA TRP A 544 -2.70 -23.82 -3.20
C TRP A 544 -2.31 -25.19 -3.76
N TYR A 545 -1.17 -25.74 -3.33
CA TYR A 545 -0.73 -27.08 -3.76
C TYR A 545 -1.57 -28.21 -3.14
N ALA A 546 -2.04 -28.05 -1.89
CA ALA A 546 -2.96 -29.01 -1.27
C ALA A 546 -4.26 -29.13 -2.08
N ARG A 547 -4.81 -28.01 -2.55
CA ARG A 547 -6.05 -28.01 -3.35
C ARG A 547 -5.92 -28.74 -4.68
N GLN A 548 -4.71 -28.83 -5.24
CA GLN A 548 -4.44 -29.55 -6.49
C GLN A 548 -4.17 -31.04 -6.28
N ARG A 549 -3.59 -31.42 -5.14
CA ARG A 549 -3.07 -32.79 -4.90
C ARG A 549 -3.92 -33.63 -3.96
N CYS A 550 -4.73 -33.02 -3.10
CA CYS A 550 -5.57 -33.71 -2.12
C CYS A 550 -7.00 -33.90 -2.64
N ALA A 551 -7.64 -35.00 -2.22
CA ALA A 551 -9.02 -35.28 -2.57
C ALA A 551 -9.98 -34.24 -1.98
N GLN A 552 -11.04 -33.94 -2.72
CA GLN A 552 -12.11 -33.07 -2.24
C GLN A 552 -12.84 -33.78 -1.08
N VAL A 553 -12.86 -33.15 0.10
CA VAL A 553 -13.58 -33.67 1.28
C VAL A 553 -15.08 -33.35 1.20
N HIS A 554 -15.44 -32.24 0.54
CA HIS A 554 -16.80 -31.76 0.37
C HIS A 554 -17.19 -31.76 -1.12
N GLN A 555 -18.48 -31.93 -1.43
CA GLN A 555 -18.98 -31.89 -2.82
C GLN A 555 -18.65 -30.56 -3.51
N SER A 556 -18.16 -30.66 -4.75
CA SER A 556 -17.76 -29.54 -5.60
C SER A 556 -18.85 -28.47 -5.67
N GLY A 557 -18.50 -27.22 -5.33
CA GLY A 557 -19.40 -26.06 -5.42
C GLY A 557 -20.12 -25.68 -4.12
N THR A 558 -19.94 -26.43 -3.03
CA THR A 558 -20.45 -26.02 -1.71
C THR A 558 -19.56 -24.93 -1.12
N LEU A 559 -20.14 -23.90 -0.50
CA LEU A 559 -19.40 -22.84 0.21
C LEU A 559 -18.36 -23.42 1.20
N MET A 560 -18.66 -24.58 1.79
CA MET A 560 -17.76 -25.29 2.70
C MET A 560 -16.47 -25.79 2.04
N ASP A 561 -16.46 -26.11 0.74
CA ASP A 561 -15.23 -26.50 0.03
C ASP A 561 -14.28 -25.30 -0.20
N ILE A 562 -14.84 -24.09 -0.22
CA ILE A 562 -14.05 -22.85 -0.34
C ILE A 562 -13.51 -22.42 1.03
N ILE A 563 -14.31 -22.57 2.09
CA ILE A 563 -14.00 -22.12 3.46
C ILE A 563 -13.09 -23.12 4.21
N ALA A 564 -13.26 -24.42 4.02
CA ALA A 564 -12.46 -25.42 4.72
C ALA A 564 -11.04 -25.50 4.11
N PRO A 565 -9.97 -25.40 4.91
CA PRO A 565 -8.60 -25.56 4.42
C PRO A 565 -8.32 -27.01 4.06
N ARG A 566 -7.92 -27.28 2.81
CA ARG A 566 -7.66 -28.65 2.34
C ARG A 566 -6.33 -29.19 2.87
N GLY A 567 -5.39 -28.33 3.25
CA GLY A 567 -4.10 -28.74 3.80
C GLY A 567 -4.21 -29.57 5.09
N TRP A 568 -5.23 -29.35 5.92
CA TRP A 568 -5.35 -30.00 7.23
C TRP A 568 -6.07 -31.36 7.19
N GLU A 569 -6.89 -31.59 6.17
CA GLU A 569 -7.70 -32.81 6.01
C GLU A 569 -7.26 -33.67 4.82
N CYS A 570 -6.05 -33.43 4.30
CA CYS A 570 -5.57 -34.05 3.07
C CYS A 570 -5.56 -35.57 3.14
N ARG A 571 -6.45 -36.21 2.37
CA ARG A 571 -6.37 -37.63 1.99
C ARG A 571 -5.86 -37.70 0.55
N ARG A 572 -4.92 -38.61 0.25
CA ARG A 572 -4.44 -38.82 -1.13
C ARG A 572 -5.64 -39.15 -2.03
N VAL A 573 -5.71 -38.51 -3.19
CA VAL A 573 -6.54 -38.99 -4.29
C VAL A 573 -5.96 -40.34 -4.70
N SER A 574 -6.75 -41.40 -4.58
CA SER A 574 -6.38 -42.76 -5.00
C SER A 574 -6.30 -42.87 -6.52
#